data_AF-A0A699V5C9-F1
#
_entry.id   AF-A0A699V5C9-F1
#
_cell.length_a   1.000
_cell.length_b   1.000
_cell.length_c   1.000
_cell.angle_alpha   90.00
_cell.angle_beta   90.00
_cell.angle_gamma   90.00
#
_symmetry.space_group_name_H-M   'P 1'
#
loop_
_entity.id
_entity.type
_entity.pdbx_description
1 polymer ?
#
loop_
_entity_poly.entity_id
_entity_poly.type
_entity_poly.pdbx_seq_one_letter_code
_entity_poly.pdbx_strand_id
1 'polypeptide(L)'
;MEFQVGDRLKLKVLPWKGVVRFGKQGKLNSRYVRPFKVLEKVGFVAYKLELPQKLSRVHNTFHVSNLQECYADEPLAVPLDGLHFDDKLHFVEEPIDIVDQEVKQLKRSRIQIIKVQWNSRRVPEFTWEREDQFQKKYPHLFTKNAP
;
A
#
# COMPACT_ATOMS: atom_id res chain seq x y z
N MET A 1 24.95 4.80 -4.36
CA MET A 1 24.30 5.50 -3.24
C MET A 1 24.65 4.70 -1.99
N GLU A 2 25.39 5.30 -1.08
CA GLU A 2 25.82 4.65 0.16
C GLU A 2 25.29 5.45 1.34
N PHE A 3 24.72 4.75 2.33
CA PHE A 3 24.18 5.35 3.53
C PHE A 3 25.12 5.06 4.71
N GLN A 4 25.19 5.97 5.66
CA GLN A 4 25.98 5.82 6.87
C GLN A 4 25.11 5.36 8.05
N VAL A 5 25.76 4.76 9.04
CA VAL A 5 25.10 4.41 10.31
C VAL A 5 24.68 5.71 11.00
N GLY A 6 23.42 5.79 11.38
CA GLY A 6 22.83 7.01 11.93
C GLY A 6 21.97 7.80 10.94
N ASP A 7 22.08 7.55 9.63
CA ASP A 7 21.22 8.17 8.63
C ASP A 7 19.76 7.79 8.83
N ARG A 8 18.85 8.68 8.41
CA ARG A 8 17.41 8.44 8.47
C ARG A 8 16.89 8.17 7.06
N LEU A 9 16.39 6.97 6.83
CA LEU A 9 15.93 6.51 5.52
C LEU A 9 14.46 6.14 5.56
N LYS A 10 13.71 6.53 4.53
CA LYS A 10 12.34 6.07 4.35
C LYS A 10 12.35 4.67 3.77
N LEU A 11 11.46 3.83 4.29
CA LEU A 11 11.28 2.47 3.79
C LEU A 11 10.15 2.44 2.77
N LYS A 12 10.42 1.81 1.63
CA LYS A 12 9.43 1.54 0.58
C LYS A 12 8.50 0.43 1.03
N VAL A 13 7.20 0.72 1.01
CA VAL A 13 6.12 -0.21 1.28
C VAL A 13 5.22 -0.34 0.06
N LEU A 14 4.62 -1.51 -0.10
CA LEU A 14 3.77 -1.79 -1.24
C LEU A 14 2.31 -1.88 -0.77
N PRO A 15 1.43 -0.97 -1.22
CA PRO A 15 0.01 -1.14 -0.96
C PRO A 15 -0.50 -2.42 -1.63
N TRP A 16 -1.25 -3.21 -0.87
CA TRP A 16 -1.84 -4.45 -1.32
C TRP A 16 -3.34 -4.28 -1.50
N LYS A 17 -3.74 -4.40 -2.75
CA LYS A 17 -5.15 -4.53 -3.11
C LYS A 17 -5.58 -5.96 -2.83
N GLY A 18 -6.36 -6.17 -1.79
CA GLY A 18 -6.79 -7.53 -1.47
C GLY A 18 -7.98 -8.02 -2.30
N VAL A 19 -8.18 -7.50 -3.53
CA VAL A 19 -9.12 -8.00 -4.55
C VAL A 19 -8.36 -8.02 -5.89
N VAL A 20 -8.47 -9.13 -6.64
CA VAL A 20 -7.71 -9.37 -7.86
C VAL A 20 -8.62 -9.18 -9.07
N ARG A 21 -8.30 -8.20 -9.94
CA ARG A 21 -9.05 -7.95 -11.18
C ARG A 21 -8.55 -8.87 -12.31
N PHE A 22 -9.40 -9.74 -12.85
CA PHE A 22 -9.10 -10.56 -14.05
C PHE A 22 -7.75 -11.32 -13.98
N GLY A 23 -7.34 -11.77 -12.79
CA GLY A 23 -6.03 -12.42 -12.60
C GLY A 23 -4.81 -11.50 -12.72
N LYS A 24 -5.00 -10.20 -12.99
CA LYS A 24 -3.94 -9.19 -12.98
C LYS A 24 -4.01 -8.38 -11.69
N GLN A 25 -2.95 -8.49 -10.89
CA GLN A 25 -2.76 -7.67 -9.71
C GLN A 25 -2.53 -6.22 -10.15
N GLY A 26 -3.55 -5.36 -10.03
CA GLY A 26 -3.40 -3.92 -10.22
C GLY A 26 -2.60 -3.34 -9.06
N LYS A 27 -1.39 -2.83 -9.33
CA LYS A 27 -0.47 -2.32 -8.32
C LYS A 27 -0.81 -0.86 -7.99
N LEU A 28 -1.22 -0.62 -6.76
CA LEU A 28 -1.28 0.73 -6.20
C LEU A 28 0.15 1.28 -6.08
N ASN A 29 0.31 2.60 -6.05
CA ASN A 29 1.64 3.21 -6.08
C ASN A 29 2.42 2.88 -4.80
N SER A 30 3.67 2.42 -4.93
CA SER A 30 4.52 2.18 -3.76
C SER A 30 4.67 3.45 -2.94
N ARG A 31 4.61 3.32 -1.61
CA ARG A 31 4.72 4.47 -0.70
C ARG A 31 5.99 4.39 0.12
N TYR A 32 6.40 5.52 0.67
CA TYR A 32 7.49 5.59 1.62
C TYR A 32 6.92 5.92 3.00
N VAL A 33 7.20 5.05 3.96
CA VAL A 33 6.82 5.25 5.36
C VAL A 33 7.88 6.04 6.09
N ARG A 34 7.53 6.48 7.31
CA ARG A 34 8.38 7.23 8.23
C ARG A 34 9.87 6.88 8.13
N PRO A 35 10.77 7.88 8.24
CA PRO A 35 12.20 7.64 8.31
C PRO A 35 12.59 6.73 9.49
N PHE A 36 13.40 5.72 9.23
CA PHE A 36 14.03 4.85 10.22
C PHE A 36 15.53 5.09 10.28
N LYS A 37 16.12 4.91 11.46
CA LYS A 37 17.56 5.07 11.66
C LYS A 37 18.29 3.84 11.11
N VAL A 38 19.39 4.05 10.40
CA VAL A 38 20.30 2.96 10.00
C VAL A 38 21.11 2.51 11.22
N LEU A 39 21.03 1.23 11.54
CA LEU A 39 21.80 0.59 12.62
C LEU A 39 23.15 0.07 12.13
N GLU A 40 23.17 -0.56 10.95
CA GLU A 40 24.35 -1.24 10.43
C GLU A 40 24.27 -1.37 8.91
N LYS A 41 25.42 -1.32 8.22
CA LYS A 41 25.55 -1.69 6.80
C LYS A 41 25.82 -3.19 6.68
N VAL A 42 24.91 -3.93 6.04
CA VAL A 42 25.04 -5.38 5.82
C VAL A 42 25.49 -5.62 4.39
N GLY A 43 26.80 -5.76 4.19
CA GLY A 43 27.39 -5.91 2.87
C GLY A 43 27.29 -4.64 2.02
N PHE A 44 27.36 -4.78 0.70
CA PHE A 44 27.40 -3.63 -0.21
C PHE A 44 26.03 -3.03 -0.52
N VAL A 45 24.95 -3.82 -0.42
CA VAL A 45 23.64 -3.47 -0.97
C VAL A 45 22.49 -3.56 0.04
N ALA A 46 22.76 -3.86 1.30
CA ALA A 46 21.72 -3.97 2.33
C ALA A 46 22.09 -3.21 3.61
N TYR A 47 21.05 -2.75 4.31
CA TYR A 47 21.18 -1.99 5.55
C TYR A 47 20.18 -2.50 6.59
N LYS A 48 20.61 -2.58 7.84
CA LYS A 48 19.72 -2.82 8.99
C LYS A 48 19.13 -1.50 9.46
N LEU A 49 17.81 -1.48 9.64
CA LEU A 49 17.07 -0.33 10.15
C LEU A 49 16.55 -0.59 11.57
N GLU A 50 16.41 0.48 12.33
CA GLU A 50 15.71 0.49 13.61
C GLU A 50 14.19 0.48 13.36
N LEU A 51 13.61 -0.71 13.35
CA LEU A 51 12.17 -0.89 13.16
C LEU A 51 11.41 -0.77 14.49
N PRO A 52 10.24 -0.09 14.51
CA PRO A 52 9.36 -0.07 15.67
C PRO A 52 8.73 -1.44 15.89
N GLN A 53 8.26 -1.69 17.12
CA GLN A 53 7.64 -2.95 17.50
C GLN A 53 6.42 -3.34 16.63
N LYS A 54 5.74 -2.37 16.00
CA LYS A 54 4.66 -2.60 15.03
C LYS A 54 5.12 -3.37 13.78
N LEU A 55 6.40 -3.28 13.43
CA LEU A 55 7.04 -3.96 12.30
C LEU A 55 7.96 -5.10 12.76
N SER A 56 7.83 -5.59 14.01
CA SER A 56 8.72 -6.61 14.57
C SER A 56 8.69 -7.94 13.80
N ARG A 57 7.60 -8.23 13.09
CA ARG A 57 7.47 -9.40 12.22
C ARG A 57 8.31 -9.31 10.94
N VAL A 58 8.64 -8.10 10.51
CA VAL A 58 9.43 -7.86 9.31
C VAL A 58 10.91 -7.92 9.66
N HIS A 59 11.70 -8.59 8.82
CA HIS A 59 13.14 -8.54 8.95
C HIS A 59 13.65 -7.10 8.84
N ASN A 60 14.50 -6.70 9.76
CA ASN A 60 15.03 -5.33 9.83
C ASN A 60 16.11 -5.02 8.78
N THR A 61 16.45 -5.97 7.90
CA THR A 61 17.49 -5.82 6.87
C THR A 61 16.83 -5.60 5.50
N PHE A 62 17.14 -4.48 4.86
CA PHE A 62 16.54 -4.08 3.59
C PHE A 62 17.58 -3.79 2.53
N HIS A 63 17.26 -4.16 1.28
CA HIS A 63 18.06 -3.81 0.12
C HIS A 63 17.97 -2.31 -0.19
N VAL A 64 19.05 -1.72 -0.70
CA VAL A 64 19.17 -0.29 -1.04
C VAL A 64 18.04 0.23 -1.94
N SER A 65 17.47 -0.62 -2.81
CA SER A 65 16.34 -0.28 -3.69
C SER A 65 15.00 -0.02 -2.96
N ASN A 66 14.90 -0.49 -1.71
CA ASN A 66 13.73 -0.30 -0.87
C ASN A 66 13.90 0.89 0.08
N LEU A 67 15.03 1.61 -0.01
CA LEU A 67 15.38 2.72 0.85
C LEU A 67 15.39 4.02 0.02
N GLN A 68 14.84 5.09 0.59
CA GLN A 68 14.93 6.42 0.02
C GLN A 68 15.45 7.39 1.09
N GLU A 69 16.38 8.24 0.68
CA GLU A 69 16.95 9.27 1.55
C GLU A 69 15.90 10.31 1.98
N CYS A 70 15.98 10.76 3.23
CA CYS A 70 15.08 11.79 3.75
C CYS A 70 15.66 13.17 3.50
N TYR A 71 15.16 13.87 2.50
CA TYR A 71 15.36 15.31 2.40
C TYR A 71 14.45 16.01 3.42
N ALA A 72 15.02 16.98 4.17
CA ALA A 72 14.38 17.62 5.32
C ALA A 72 13.01 18.26 5.03
N ASP A 73 12.72 18.58 3.76
CA ASP A 73 11.52 19.32 3.34
C ASP A 73 10.38 18.46 2.80
N GLU A 74 10.44 17.13 2.94
CA GLU A 74 9.49 16.26 2.25
C GLU A 74 8.42 15.68 3.21
N PRO A 75 7.20 16.28 3.30
CA PRO A 75 6.08 15.78 4.12
C PRO A 75 5.50 14.45 3.59
N LEU A 76 6.13 13.86 2.59
CA LEU A 76 5.77 12.60 1.94
C LEU A 76 6.15 11.36 2.75
N ALA A 77 6.03 11.37 4.08
CA ALA A 77 6.10 10.15 4.90
C ALA A 77 4.71 9.80 5.44
N VAL A 78 4.18 8.61 5.10
CA VAL A 78 2.89 8.17 5.67
C VAL A 78 3.14 7.81 7.13
N PRO A 79 2.32 8.30 8.09
CA PRO A 79 2.39 7.85 9.47
C PRO A 79 2.15 6.34 9.53
N LEU A 80 2.95 5.64 10.34
CA LEU A 80 2.76 4.21 10.62
C LEU A 80 1.50 3.94 11.44
N ASP A 81 0.92 4.98 12.05
CA ASP A 81 -0.26 4.88 12.90
C ASP A 81 -1.50 4.55 12.05
N GLY A 82 -2.04 3.34 12.31
CA GLY A 82 -3.20 2.77 11.62
C GLY A 82 -2.87 1.88 10.42
N LEU A 83 -1.61 1.58 10.12
CA LEU A 83 -1.23 0.64 9.06
C LEU A 83 -0.82 -0.72 9.65
N HIS A 84 -1.52 -1.78 9.23
CA HIS A 84 -1.13 -3.16 9.53
C HIS A 84 -0.29 -3.70 8.37
N PHE A 85 0.97 -4.06 8.66
CA PHE A 85 1.90 -4.59 7.68
C PHE A 85 2.06 -6.09 7.84
N ASP A 86 2.12 -6.81 6.72
CA ASP A 86 2.54 -8.21 6.69
C ASP A 86 4.07 -8.35 6.73
N ASP A 87 4.55 -9.59 6.83
CA ASP A 87 5.99 -9.93 6.87
C ASP A 87 6.76 -9.51 5.61
N LYS A 88 6.04 -9.12 4.55
CA LYS A 88 6.57 -8.71 3.23
C LYS A 88 6.41 -7.21 2.96
N LEU A 89 6.16 -6.39 3.99
CA LEU A 89 5.95 -4.93 3.89
C LEU A 89 4.73 -4.51 3.04
N HIS A 90 3.74 -5.38 2.96
CA HIS A 90 2.47 -5.05 2.36
C HIS A 90 1.50 -4.53 3.41
N PHE A 91 0.74 -3.50 3.06
CA PHE A 91 -0.38 -3.04 3.87
C PHE A 91 -1.66 -3.03 3.05
N VAL A 92 -2.78 -3.30 3.71
CA VAL A 92 -4.09 -3.27 3.07
C VAL A 92 -4.59 -1.83 3.08
N GLU A 93 -4.87 -1.26 1.90
CA GLU A 93 -5.58 0.02 1.81
C GLU A 93 -7.07 -0.18 2.06
N GLU A 94 -7.65 0.74 2.83
CA GLU A 94 -9.10 0.75 3.08
C GLU A 94 -9.82 1.48 1.94
N PRO A 95 -10.85 0.87 1.36
CA PRO A 95 -11.71 1.55 0.41
C PRO A 95 -12.58 2.58 1.13
N ILE A 96 -12.65 3.79 0.60
CA ILE A 96 -13.46 4.88 1.15
C ILE A 96 -14.89 4.76 0.63
N ASP A 97 -15.03 4.74 -0.69
CA ASP A 97 -16.34 4.81 -1.33
C ASP A 97 -16.33 4.21 -2.74
N ILE A 98 -17.53 3.90 -3.22
CA ILE A 98 -17.80 3.49 -4.59
C ILE A 98 -18.25 4.72 -5.36
N VAL A 99 -17.37 5.23 -6.21
CA VAL A 99 -17.58 6.52 -6.91
C VAL A 99 -18.35 6.33 -8.21
N ASP A 100 -18.27 5.15 -8.81
CA ASP A 100 -18.89 4.87 -10.11
C ASP A 100 -19.14 3.38 -10.28
N GLN A 101 -20.06 3.02 -11.19
CA GLN A 101 -20.40 1.64 -11.53
C GLN A 101 -20.65 1.52 -13.03
N GLU A 102 -20.06 0.50 -13.66
CA GLU A 102 -20.19 0.25 -15.10
C GLU A 102 -20.42 -1.23 -15.36
N VAL A 103 -21.26 -1.56 -16.35
CA VAL A 103 -21.43 -2.95 -16.82
C VAL A 103 -20.57 -3.17 -18.05
N LYS A 104 -19.50 -3.96 -17.92
CA LYS A 104 -18.70 -4.40 -19.07
C LYS A 104 -19.37 -5.58 -19.77
N GLN A 105 -19.75 -5.37 -21.02
CA GLN A 105 -20.15 -6.46 -21.91
C GLN A 105 -18.92 -7.15 -22.51
N LEU A 106 -18.85 -8.46 -22.31
CA LEU A 106 -17.93 -9.37 -23.00
C LEU A 106 -18.71 -10.19 -24.01
N LYS A 107 -17.99 -10.90 -24.90
CA LYS A 107 -18.58 -11.73 -25.97
C LYS A 107 -19.65 -12.73 -25.50
N ARG A 108 -19.59 -13.18 -24.23
CA ARG A 108 -20.50 -14.20 -23.66
C ARG A 108 -21.05 -13.85 -22.28
N SER A 109 -20.73 -12.69 -21.71
CA SER A 109 -21.11 -12.37 -20.33
C SER A 109 -21.18 -10.86 -20.09
N ARG A 110 -21.91 -10.48 -19.06
CA ARG A 110 -21.94 -9.11 -18.54
C ARG A 110 -21.30 -9.12 -17.15
N ILE A 111 -20.33 -8.24 -16.93
CA ILE A 111 -19.61 -8.14 -15.65
C ILE A 111 -19.82 -6.73 -15.12
N GLN A 112 -20.46 -6.63 -13.96
CA GLN A 112 -20.51 -5.39 -13.20
C GLN A 112 -19.13 -5.08 -12.60
N ILE A 113 -18.65 -3.88 -12.87
CA ILE A 113 -17.44 -3.33 -12.30
C ILE A 113 -17.76 -2.02 -11.60
N ILE A 114 -17.04 -1.76 -10.52
CA ILE A 114 -17.22 -0.57 -9.69
C ILE A 114 -15.90 0.19 -9.58
N LYS A 115 -15.96 1.51 -9.57
CA LYS A 115 -14.82 2.38 -9.35
C LYS A 115 -14.71 2.67 -7.86
N VAL A 116 -13.68 2.10 -7.25
CA VAL A 116 -13.42 2.24 -5.82
C VAL A 116 -12.40 3.34 -5.60
N GLN A 117 -12.72 4.27 -4.72
CA GLN A 117 -11.80 5.25 -4.17
C GLN A 117 -11.07 4.67 -2.95
N TRP A 118 -9.74 4.73 -2.95
CA TRP A 118 -8.91 4.19 -1.88
C TRP A 118 -8.42 5.30 -0.94
N ASN A 119 -8.28 4.96 0.34
CA ASN A 119 -7.72 5.84 1.36
C ASN A 119 -6.20 5.93 1.25
N SER A 120 -5.76 6.61 0.20
CA SER A 120 -4.36 6.88 -0.09
C SER A 120 -3.73 7.90 0.87
N ARG A 121 -4.50 8.57 1.74
CA ARG A 121 -4.08 9.66 2.64
C ARG A 121 -3.32 10.84 1.98
N ARG A 122 -3.06 10.81 0.66
CA ARG A 122 -2.33 11.84 -0.11
C ARG A 122 -3.05 12.24 -1.39
N VAL A 123 -3.32 11.27 -2.26
CA VAL A 123 -3.92 11.50 -3.58
C VAL A 123 -5.05 10.49 -3.76
N PRO A 124 -6.28 10.91 -4.07
CA PRO A 124 -7.35 9.96 -4.36
C PRO A 124 -6.91 8.97 -5.44
N GLU A 125 -6.74 7.70 -5.06
CA GLU A 125 -6.44 6.63 -5.99
C GLU A 125 -7.74 5.93 -6.34
N PHE A 126 -7.97 5.74 -7.63
CA PHE A 126 -9.19 5.11 -8.13
C PHE A 126 -8.83 3.86 -8.90
N THR A 127 -9.58 2.80 -8.65
CA THR A 127 -9.41 1.58 -9.43
C THR A 127 -10.75 0.90 -9.69
N TRP A 128 -10.82 0.19 -10.81
CA TRP A 128 -12.01 -0.56 -11.22
C TRP A 128 -11.95 -2.00 -10.74
N GLU A 129 -12.86 -2.40 -9.87
CA GLU A 129 -12.99 -3.73 -9.28
C GLU A 129 -14.25 -4.45 -9.71
N ARG A 130 -14.27 -5.78 -9.60
CA ARG A 130 -15.49 -6.55 -9.86
C ARG A 130 -16.44 -6.46 -8.67
N GLU A 131 -17.69 -6.12 -8.93
CA GLU A 131 -18.69 -5.90 -7.87
C GLU A 131 -18.88 -7.12 -6.99
N ASP A 132 -19.06 -8.31 -7.59
CA ASP A 132 -19.37 -9.56 -6.91
C ASP A 132 -18.29 -10.00 -5.90
N GLN A 133 -17.02 -9.78 -6.24
CA GLN A 133 -15.90 -10.08 -5.34
C GLN A 133 -15.73 -8.99 -4.27
N PHE A 134 -15.91 -7.74 -4.68
CA PHE A 134 -15.71 -6.60 -3.79
C PHE A 134 -16.78 -6.54 -2.70
N GLN A 135 -18.03 -6.84 -3.04
CA GLN A 135 -19.16 -6.91 -2.11
C GLN A 135 -18.96 -7.98 -1.02
N LYS A 136 -18.40 -9.15 -1.37
CA LYS A 136 -18.09 -10.19 -0.37
C LYS A 136 -17.06 -9.74 0.65
N LYS A 137 -16.11 -8.89 0.25
CA LYS A 137 -15.01 -8.44 1.10
C LYS A 137 -15.34 -7.17 1.88
N TYR A 138 -16.10 -6.26 1.27
CA TYR A 138 -16.47 -4.96 1.85
C TYR A 138 -17.99 -4.75 1.76
N PRO A 139 -18.81 -5.61 2.41
CA PRO A 139 -20.26 -5.53 2.30
C PRO A 139 -20.82 -4.20 2.82
N HIS A 140 -20.15 -3.59 3.81
CA HIS A 140 -20.55 -2.32 4.42
C HIS A 140 -20.57 -1.14 3.44
N LEU A 141 -19.80 -1.19 2.35
CA LEU A 141 -19.83 -0.14 1.32
C LEU A 141 -21.07 -0.20 0.42
N PHE A 142 -21.78 -1.34 0.43
CA PHE A 142 -22.99 -1.54 -0.38
C PHE A 142 -24.27 -1.38 0.45
N THR A 143 -24.16 -1.23 1.77
CA THR A 143 -25.32 -1.16 2.67
C THR A 143 -25.91 0.26 2.80
N LYS A 144 -25.23 1.30 2.26
CA LYS A 144 -25.64 2.71 2.42
C LYS A 144 -26.84 3.16 1.58
N ASN A 145 -27.47 2.26 0.82
CA ASN A 145 -28.65 2.60 0.02
C ASN A 145 -29.91 2.01 0.66
N ALA A 146 -30.31 2.56 1.81
CA ALA A 146 -31.71 2.56 2.21
C ALA A 146 -32.19 4.02 2.15
N PRO A 147 -33.07 4.38 1.19
CA PRO A 147 -33.78 5.67 1.22
C PRO A 147 -34.70 5.76 2.45
#